data_AF-X1M0H8-F1
#
_entry.id   AF-X1M0H8-F1
#
_cell.length_a   1.000
_cell.length_b   1.000
_cell.length_c   1.000
_cell.angle_alpha   90.00
_cell.angle_beta   90.00
_cell.angle_gamma   90.00
#
_symmetry.space_group_name_H-M   'P 1'
#
loop_
_entity.id
_entity.type
_entity.pdbx_description
1 polymer ?
#
loop_
_entity_poly.entity_id
_entity_poly.type
_entity_poly.pdbx_seq_one_letter_code
_entity_poly.pdbx_strand_id
1 'polypeptide(L)'
;MTENTSKIAAYCAMNIDLKSFRNPFYQKYSKGSLSPVLNNIKLSKEYCHIEITNLIIPGLNDSEEEIKEMVDWISSLSEDIPLHFSRYFPCYKMDIEATPIPTLYKAREIAQKKLKYVYVGNIWDEEANTTYCSNCKKLLIKRTGYNIINLGLGKDGKCKFCGEKVARL
;
A
#
# COMPACT_ATOMS: atom_id res chain seq x y z
N MET A 1 -7.97 -3.60 28.24
CA MET A 1 -7.88 -3.02 26.87
C MET A 1 -6.66 -2.11 26.67
N THR A 2 -5.66 -2.13 27.56
CA THR A 2 -4.50 -1.20 27.55
C THR A 2 -3.13 -1.88 27.47
N GLU A 3 -3.05 -3.21 27.48
CA GLU A 3 -1.76 -3.92 27.55
C GLU A 3 -1.06 -4.14 26.19
N ASN A 4 -1.74 -3.93 25.06
CA ASN A 4 -1.15 -4.15 23.73
C ASN A 4 -0.59 -2.90 23.05
N THR A 5 -0.89 -1.69 23.55
CA THR A 5 -0.47 -0.43 22.93
C THR A 5 1.01 -0.11 23.17
N SER A 6 1.57 -0.56 24.28
CA SER A 6 2.99 -0.31 24.65
C SER A 6 4.00 -1.03 23.76
N LYS A 7 3.60 -2.08 23.02
CA LYS A 7 4.49 -2.81 22.11
C LYS A 7 4.60 -2.22 20.69
N ILE A 8 3.59 -1.46 20.23
CA ILE A 8 3.60 -0.84 18.89
C ILE A 8 4.61 0.32 18.85
N ALA A 9 4.78 1.04 19.96
CA ALA A 9 5.70 2.18 20.07
C ALA A 9 7.19 1.83 19.87
N ALA A 10 7.56 0.55 19.82
CA ALA A 10 8.94 0.10 19.57
C ALA A 10 9.31 0.03 18.07
N TYR A 11 8.33 0.10 17.16
CA TYR A 11 8.56 0.00 15.72
C TYR A 11 8.58 1.39 15.07
N CYS A 12 9.59 1.69 14.25
CA CYS A 12 9.64 2.94 13.47
C CYS A 12 8.75 2.89 12.22
N ALA A 13 8.46 1.69 11.70
CA ALA A 13 7.57 1.49 10.55
C ALA A 13 6.88 0.11 10.56
N MET A 14 5.73 0.01 9.91
CA MET A 14 4.99 -1.25 9.69
C MET A 14 4.43 -1.32 8.27
N ASN A 15 4.60 -2.47 7.60
CA ASN A 15 3.84 -2.80 6.39
C ASN A 15 2.71 -3.77 6.78
N ILE A 16 1.46 -3.43 6.45
CA ILE A 16 0.28 -4.19 6.85
C ILE A 16 -0.44 -4.70 5.60
N ASP A 17 -0.66 -6.01 5.52
CA ASP A 17 -1.46 -6.62 4.46
C ASP A 17 -2.97 -6.42 4.70
N LEU A 18 -3.59 -5.53 3.94
CA LEU A 18 -5.04 -5.44 3.81
C LEU A 18 -5.45 -6.31 2.63
N LYS A 19 -5.69 -7.60 2.87
CA LYS A 19 -5.89 -8.62 1.82
C LYS A 19 -7.21 -8.51 1.06
N SER A 20 -8.25 -7.97 1.70
CA SER A 20 -9.56 -7.73 1.08
C SER A 20 -10.32 -6.69 1.91
N PHE A 21 -11.34 -6.07 1.33
CA PHE A 21 -12.30 -5.21 2.03
C PHE A 21 -13.63 -5.93 2.26
N ARG A 22 -13.62 -7.28 2.23
CA ARG A 22 -14.77 -8.15 2.46
C ARG A 22 -14.45 -9.14 3.58
N ASN A 23 -15.23 -9.13 4.65
CA ASN A 23 -15.02 -10.06 5.76
C ASN A 23 -15.12 -11.56 5.37
N PRO A 24 -16.00 -11.99 4.43
CA PRO A 24 -16.03 -13.38 3.96
C PRO A 24 -14.70 -13.88 3.38
N PHE A 25 -13.91 -13.01 2.76
CA PHE A 25 -12.56 -13.36 2.27
C PHE A 25 -11.68 -13.87 3.42
N TYR A 26 -11.63 -13.11 4.52
CA TYR A 26 -10.80 -13.47 5.68
C TYR A 26 -11.26 -14.75 6.35
N GLN A 27 -12.57 -14.97 6.46
CA GLN A 27 -13.13 -16.18 7.05
C GLN A 27 -12.75 -17.42 6.23
N LYS A 28 -12.87 -17.32 4.90
CA LYS A 28 -12.61 -18.43 3.98
C LYS A 28 -11.12 -18.72 3.79
N TYR A 29 -10.32 -17.69 3.52
CA TYR A 29 -8.93 -17.86 3.07
C TYR A 29 -7.88 -17.65 4.18
N SER A 30 -8.18 -16.86 5.21
CA SER A 30 -7.23 -16.51 6.27
C SER A 30 -7.62 -17.04 7.66
N LYS A 31 -8.81 -17.64 7.80
CA LYS A 31 -9.41 -18.02 9.09
C LYS A 31 -9.40 -16.88 10.11
N GLY A 32 -9.64 -15.66 9.63
CA GLY A 32 -9.60 -14.43 10.43
C GLY A 32 -10.79 -13.50 10.13
N SER A 33 -10.63 -12.22 10.46
CA SER A 33 -11.64 -11.19 10.18
C SER A 33 -10.99 -9.88 9.75
N LEU A 34 -11.77 -9.06 9.05
CA LEU A 34 -11.33 -7.76 8.52
C LEU A 34 -11.15 -6.71 9.64
N SER A 35 -12.05 -6.69 10.62
CA SER A 35 -12.09 -5.66 11.67
C SER A 35 -10.78 -5.49 12.45
N PRO A 36 -10.10 -6.56 12.93
CA PRO A 36 -8.80 -6.43 13.58
C PRO A 36 -7.73 -5.80 12.70
N VAL A 37 -7.73 -6.07 11.39
CA VAL A 37 -6.78 -5.48 10.44
C VAL A 37 -7.00 -3.98 10.33
N LEU A 38 -8.26 -3.55 10.13
CA LEU A 38 -8.62 -2.14 10.03
C LEU A 38 -8.29 -1.37 11.32
N ASN A 39 -8.54 -1.99 12.48
CA ASN A 39 -8.22 -1.40 13.78
C ASN A 39 -6.71 -1.28 13.99
N ASN A 40 -5.93 -2.29 13.59
CA ASN A 40 -4.47 -2.25 13.67
C ASN A 40 -3.88 -1.15 12.77
N ILE A 41 -4.41 -0.96 11.55
CA ILE A 41 -3.98 0.12 10.66
C ILE A 41 -4.24 1.49 11.31
N LYS A 42 -5.46 1.72 11.82
CA LYS A 42 -5.83 2.96 12.50
C LYS A 42 -4.91 3.25 13.69
N LEU A 43 -4.66 2.25 14.52
CA LEU A 43 -3.82 2.40 15.70
C LEU A 43 -2.35 2.64 15.32
N SER A 44 -1.80 1.84 14.41
CA SER A 44 -0.36 1.86 14.08
C SER A 44 0.07 3.18 13.43
N LYS A 45 -0.80 3.80 12.63
CA LYS A 45 -0.58 5.12 12.01
C LYS A 45 -0.23 6.22 13.03
N GLU A 46 -0.79 6.16 14.23
CA GLU A 46 -0.57 7.16 15.26
C GLU A 46 0.84 7.09 15.86
N TYR A 47 1.46 5.91 15.82
CA TYR A 47 2.74 5.64 16.48
C TYR A 47 3.93 5.46 15.54
N CYS A 48 3.72 5.03 14.29
CA CYS A 48 4.80 4.72 13.36
C CYS A 48 4.43 5.03 11.91
N HIS A 49 5.42 5.01 11.02
CA HIS A 49 5.16 5.04 9.58
C HIS A 49 4.44 3.75 9.16
N ILE A 50 3.37 3.87 8.39
CA ILE A 50 2.64 2.69 7.92
C ILE A 50 2.57 2.67 6.41
N GLU A 51 2.64 1.47 5.86
CA GLU A 51 2.38 1.17 4.45
C GLU A 51 1.37 0.04 4.37
N ILE A 52 0.52 0.07 3.36
CA ILE A 52 -0.51 -0.94 3.14
C ILE A 52 -0.16 -1.72 1.89
N THR A 53 -0.20 -3.04 1.98
CA THR A 53 -0.05 -3.94 0.83
C THR A 53 -1.37 -4.65 0.56
N ASN A 54 -1.81 -4.66 -0.70
CA ASN A 54 -2.95 -5.45 -1.17
C ASN A 54 -2.49 -6.36 -2.31
N LEU A 55 -2.49 -7.67 -2.05
CA LEU A 55 -2.28 -8.69 -3.08
C LEU A 55 -3.58 -8.86 -3.85
N ILE A 56 -3.62 -8.49 -5.13
CA ILE A 56 -4.83 -8.59 -5.94
C ILE A 56 -4.95 -10.02 -6.49
N ILE A 57 -5.98 -10.76 -6.09
CA ILE A 57 -6.23 -12.12 -6.55
C ILE A 57 -7.47 -12.12 -7.46
N PRO A 58 -7.36 -12.58 -8.72
CA PRO A 58 -8.47 -12.57 -9.67
C PRO A 58 -9.73 -13.26 -9.14
N GLY A 59 -10.87 -12.58 -9.29
CA GLY A 59 -12.18 -13.07 -8.87
C GLY A 59 -12.42 -13.09 -7.37
N LEU A 60 -11.46 -12.68 -6.53
CA LEU A 60 -11.61 -12.69 -5.07
C LEU A 60 -11.67 -11.30 -4.45
N ASN A 61 -10.78 -10.39 -4.87
CA ASN A 61 -10.68 -9.03 -4.33
C ASN A 61 -10.28 -7.99 -5.38
N ASP A 62 -10.48 -8.30 -6.66
CA ASP A 62 -10.08 -7.47 -7.81
C ASP A 62 -11.25 -6.69 -8.42
N SER A 63 -12.43 -6.69 -7.78
CA SER A 63 -13.57 -5.89 -8.23
C SER A 63 -13.29 -4.40 -8.08
N GLU A 64 -13.77 -3.61 -9.04
CA GLU A 64 -13.55 -2.16 -9.05
C GLU A 64 -14.20 -1.50 -7.84
N GLU A 65 -15.36 -2.02 -7.42
CA GLU A 65 -16.12 -1.59 -6.26
C GLU A 65 -15.33 -1.79 -4.97
N GLU A 66 -14.78 -2.99 -4.75
CA GLU A 66 -14.00 -3.28 -3.54
C GLU A 66 -12.72 -2.45 -3.48
N ILE A 67 -12.03 -2.27 -4.61
CA ILE A 67 -10.83 -1.43 -4.69
C ILE A 67 -11.18 0.02 -4.34
N LYS A 68 -12.27 0.58 -4.90
CA LYS A 68 -12.74 1.93 -4.58
C LYS A 68 -13.05 2.08 -3.10
N GLU A 69 -13.80 1.16 -2.50
CA GLU A 69 -14.12 1.21 -1.08
C GLU A 69 -12.87 1.14 -0.18
N MET A 70 -11.92 0.27 -0.53
CA MET A 70 -10.64 0.17 0.18
C MET A 70 -9.84 1.47 0.08
N VAL A 71 -9.69 2.02 -1.12
CA VAL A 71 -8.98 3.29 -1.37
C VAL A 71 -9.65 4.45 -0.63
N ASP A 72 -10.98 4.52 -0.67
CA ASP A 72 -11.77 5.55 0.00
C ASP A 72 -11.54 5.50 1.51
N TRP A 73 -11.56 4.31 2.07
CA TRP A 73 -11.27 4.12 3.48
C TRP A 73 -9.83 4.52 3.84
N ILE A 74 -8.83 4.11 3.06
CA ILE A 74 -7.42 4.48 3.32
C ILE A 74 -7.23 5.99 3.22
N SER A 75 -7.76 6.62 2.17
CA SER A 75 -7.65 8.07 1.95
C SER A 75 -8.33 8.88 3.06
N SER A 76 -9.43 8.37 3.64
CA SER A 76 -10.08 8.97 4.80
C SER A 76 -9.19 8.97 6.05
N LEU A 77 -8.25 8.03 6.17
CA LEU A 77 -7.25 8.02 7.24
C LEU A 77 -6.13 9.01 6.95
N SER A 78 -5.57 8.98 5.75
CA SER A 78 -4.59 9.94 5.24
C SER A 78 -4.23 9.62 3.79
N GLU A 79 -4.18 10.65 2.94
CA GLU A 79 -3.69 10.56 1.55
C GLU A 79 -2.18 10.25 1.43
N ASP A 80 -1.43 10.36 2.53
CA ASP A 80 0.01 10.12 2.58
C ASP A 80 0.37 8.66 2.84
N ILE A 81 -0.60 7.80 3.22
CA ILE A 81 -0.36 6.37 3.46
C ILE A 81 -0.01 5.70 2.13
N PRO A 82 1.21 5.14 1.97
CA PRO A 82 1.56 4.42 0.76
C PRO A 82 0.73 3.15 0.60
N LEU A 83 0.20 2.94 -0.62
CA LEU A 83 -0.52 1.73 -0.99
C LEU A 83 0.25 0.96 -2.07
N HIS A 84 0.50 -0.31 -1.82
CA HIS A 84 1.17 -1.22 -2.73
C HIS A 84 0.17 -2.26 -3.24
N PHE A 85 -0.09 -2.25 -4.55
CA PHE A 85 -0.76 -3.37 -5.19
C PHE A 85 0.28 -4.40 -5.61
N SER A 86 0.11 -5.64 -5.18
CA SER A 86 1.02 -6.73 -5.51
C SER A 86 0.36 -7.72 -6.45
N ARG A 87 1.12 -8.14 -7.47
CA ARG A 87 0.70 -9.20 -8.39
C ARG A 87 0.70 -10.56 -7.68
N TYR A 88 -0.42 -11.25 -7.79
CA TYR A 88 -0.54 -12.64 -7.38
C TYR A 88 -0.07 -13.59 -8.49
N PHE A 89 0.52 -14.70 -8.06
CA PHE A 89 0.88 -15.84 -8.88
C PHE A 89 0.32 -17.11 -8.23
N PRO A 90 -0.19 -18.06 -9.03
CA PRO A 90 -0.69 -19.34 -8.52
C PRO A 90 0.40 -20.01 -7.67
N CYS A 91 0.06 -20.32 -6.43
CA CYS A 91 0.97 -20.96 -5.50
C CYS A 91 0.20 -21.66 -4.38
N TYR A 92 0.87 -22.59 -3.71
CA TYR A 92 0.29 -23.36 -2.62
C TYR A 92 -0.99 -24.11 -3.06
N LYS A 93 -2.11 -23.91 -2.36
CA LYS A 93 -3.41 -24.58 -2.58
C LYS A 93 -4.38 -23.76 -3.43
N MET A 94 -3.86 -22.88 -4.28
CA MET A 94 -4.67 -22.00 -5.11
C MET A 94 -4.26 -22.11 -6.58
N ASP A 95 -5.23 -22.45 -7.42
CA ASP A 95 -5.09 -22.64 -8.87
C ASP A 95 -5.66 -21.46 -9.68
N ILE A 96 -5.89 -20.32 -9.02
CA ILE A 96 -6.33 -19.09 -9.71
C ILE A 96 -5.16 -18.60 -10.56
N GLU A 97 -5.42 -18.22 -11.80
CA GLU A 97 -4.39 -17.67 -12.69
C GLU A 97 -3.74 -16.40 -12.10
N ALA A 98 -2.51 -16.13 -12.55
CA ALA A 98 -1.78 -14.94 -12.11
C ALA A 98 -2.57 -13.67 -12.45
N THR A 99 -2.50 -12.66 -11.57
CA THR A 99 -3.24 -11.41 -11.79
C THR A 99 -2.83 -10.79 -13.12
N PRO A 100 -3.79 -10.46 -14.01
CA PRO A 100 -3.47 -9.73 -15.22
C PRO A 100 -2.85 -8.37 -14.87
N ILE A 101 -1.76 -8.01 -15.55
CA ILE A 101 -1.11 -6.70 -15.36
C ILE A 101 -2.10 -5.53 -15.55
N PRO A 102 -3.02 -5.55 -16.55
CA PRO A 102 -4.03 -4.50 -16.67
C PRO A 102 -4.92 -4.32 -15.44
N THR A 103 -5.20 -5.38 -14.68
CA THR A 103 -5.97 -5.28 -13.43
C THR A 103 -5.21 -4.47 -12.37
N LEU A 104 -3.89 -4.68 -12.26
CA LEU A 104 -3.04 -3.90 -11.35
C LEU A 104 -2.98 -2.43 -11.75
N TYR A 105 -2.89 -2.13 -13.04
CA TYR A 105 -2.88 -0.75 -13.53
C TYR A 105 -4.20 -0.04 -13.29
N LYS A 106 -5.34 -0.71 -13.49
CA LYS A 106 -6.66 -0.16 -13.14
C LYS A 106 -6.75 0.14 -11.64
N ALA A 107 -6.30 -0.79 -10.79
CA ALA A 107 -6.27 -0.57 -9.34
C ALA A 107 -5.40 0.63 -8.96
N ARG A 108 -4.21 0.73 -9.57
CA ARG A 108 -3.30 1.87 -9.39
C ARG A 108 -3.97 3.19 -9.80
N GLU A 109 -4.62 3.23 -10.97
CA GLU A 109 -5.30 4.42 -11.48
C GLU A 109 -6.41 4.89 -10.53
N ILE A 110 -7.21 3.97 -10.01
CA ILE A 110 -8.27 4.27 -9.02
C ILE A 110 -7.65 4.88 -7.76
N ALA A 111 -6.60 4.24 -7.23
CA ALA A 111 -5.95 4.68 -6.00
C ALA A 111 -5.24 6.04 -6.14
N GLN A 112 -4.58 6.31 -7.28
CA GLN A 112 -3.86 7.56 -7.52
C GLN A 112 -4.78 8.80 -7.56
N LYS A 113 -6.09 8.61 -7.73
CA LYS A 113 -7.08 9.70 -7.64
C LYS A 113 -7.28 10.19 -6.20
N LYS A 114 -6.88 9.41 -5.18
CA LYS A 114 -7.13 9.70 -3.76
C LYS A 114 -5.90 9.57 -2.85
N LEU A 115 -4.83 8.92 -3.33
CA LEU A 115 -3.61 8.69 -2.57
C LEU A 115 -2.40 9.24 -3.34
N LYS A 116 -1.44 9.82 -2.60
CA LYS A 116 -0.24 10.42 -3.18
C LYS A 116 0.78 9.39 -3.66
N TYR A 117 0.87 8.26 -2.96
CA TYR A 117 1.89 7.24 -3.19
C TYR A 117 1.23 5.88 -3.42
N VAL A 118 1.21 5.45 -4.68
CA VAL A 118 0.63 4.18 -5.09
C VAL A 118 1.62 3.44 -5.96
N TYR A 119 1.94 2.22 -5.57
CA TYR A 119 2.95 1.40 -6.22
C TYR A 119 2.36 0.08 -6.73
N VAL A 120 2.97 -0.47 -7.78
CA VAL A 120 2.66 -1.82 -8.27
C VAL A 120 3.90 -2.70 -8.19
N GLY A 121 3.85 -3.70 -7.32
CA GLY A 121 4.92 -4.65 -7.08
C GLY A 121 4.74 -5.97 -7.82
N ASN A 122 5.73 -6.85 -7.69
CA ASN A 122 5.75 -8.18 -8.30
C ASN A 122 5.63 -8.19 -9.83
N ILE A 123 6.02 -7.07 -10.46
CA ILE A 123 6.21 -6.90 -11.90
C ILE A 123 7.47 -6.07 -12.14
N TRP A 124 8.09 -6.23 -13.31
CA TRP A 124 9.19 -5.37 -13.75
C TRP A 124 8.62 -4.09 -14.37
N ASP A 125 8.26 -3.13 -13.49
CA ASP A 125 7.72 -1.83 -13.90
C ASP A 125 8.37 -0.71 -13.07
N GLU A 126 9.30 0.01 -13.69
CA GLU A 126 10.02 1.10 -13.04
C GLU A 126 9.10 2.28 -12.71
N GLU A 127 8.16 2.59 -13.60
CA GLU A 127 7.26 3.73 -13.44
C GLU A 127 6.27 3.49 -12.30
N ALA A 128 5.83 2.25 -12.13
CA ALA A 128 4.96 1.86 -11.05
C ALA A 128 5.64 1.70 -9.68
N ASN A 129 6.98 1.68 -9.64
CA ASN A 129 7.74 1.57 -8.38
C ASN A 129 8.50 2.87 -8.01
N THR A 130 8.46 3.87 -8.90
CA THR A 130 9.13 5.15 -8.71
C THR A 130 8.31 6.08 -7.82
N THR A 131 8.97 6.75 -6.87
CA THR A 131 8.37 7.78 -6.03
C THR A 131 8.57 9.14 -6.68
N TYR A 132 7.45 9.80 -6.97
CA TYR A 132 7.38 11.18 -7.42
C TYR A 132 6.93 12.09 -6.28
N CYS A 133 7.39 13.33 -6.26
CA CYS A 133 6.86 14.33 -5.33
C CYS A 133 5.37 14.58 -5.61
N SER A 134 4.52 14.45 -4.60
CA SER A 134 3.07 14.69 -4.72
C SER A 134 2.75 16.11 -5.20
N ASN A 135 3.57 17.09 -4.84
CA ASN A 135 3.42 18.51 -5.18
C ASN A 135 4.04 18.84 -6.55
N CYS A 136 5.38 18.83 -6.68
CA CYS A 136 6.06 19.27 -7.90
C CYS A 136 6.27 18.19 -8.98
N LYS A 137 5.82 16.95 -8.74
CA LYS A 137 5.92 15.80 -9.65
C LYS A 137 7.34 15.39 -10.07
N LYS A 138 8.39 16.00 -9.52
CA LYS A 138 9.77 15.57 -9.78
C LYS A 138 10.04 14.19 -9.18
N LEU A 139 10.85 13.40 -9.89
CA LEU A 139 11.30 12.09 -9.46
C LEU A 139 12.19 12.23 -8.22
N LEU A 140 11.84 11.50 -7.15
CA LEU A 140 12.59 11.51 -5.88
C LEU A 140 13.36 10.21 -5.65
N ILE A 141 12.71 9.07 -5.84
CA ILE A 141 13.34 7.74 -5.68
C ILE A 141 12.98 6.90 -6.89
N LYS A 142 13.99 6.47 -7.64
CA LYS A 142 13.84 5.49 -8.72
C LYS A 142 14.09 4.08 -8.17
N ARG A 143 13.24 3.13 -8.54
CA ARG A 143 13.37 1.73 -8.14
C ARG A 143 13.30 0.81 -9.36
N THR A 144 14.35 0.03 -9.56
CA THR A 144 14.41 -1.01 -10.60
C THR A 144 14.79 -2.34 -9.95
N GLY A 145 13.78 -3.15 -9.62
CA GLY A 145 13.98 -4.33 -8.77
C GLY A 145 14.52 -3.92 -7.39
N TYR A 146 15.63 -4.52 -6.96
CA TYR A 146 16.32 -4.16 -5.72
C TYR A 146 17.26 -2.96 -5.84
N ASN A 147 17.44 -2.40 -7.04
CA ASN A 147 18.27 -1.21 -7.23
C ASN A 147 17.44 0.05 -6.89
N ILE A 148 17.86 0.77 -5.85
CA ILE A 148 17.19 1.98 -5.37
C ILE A 148 18.14 3.16 -5.52
N ILE A 149 17.70 4.17 -6.27
CA ILE A 149 18.46 5.40 -6.49
C ILE A 149 17.70 6.57 -5.90
N ASN A 150 18.25 7.19 -4.85
CA ASN A 150 17.72 8.43 -4.30
C ASN A 150 18.22 9.61 -5.16
N LEU A 151 17.31 10.23 -5.89
CA LEU A 151 17.59 11.37 -6.76
C LEU A 151 17.10 12.69 -6.16
N GLY A 152 16.22 12.68 -5.15
CA GLY A 152 15.54 13.90 -4.71
C GLY A 152 14.97 13.93 -3.30
N LEU A 153 15.03 12.83 -2.53
CA LEU A 153 14.52 12.81 -1.16
C LEU A 153 15.62 13.22 -0.17
N GLY A 154 15.39 14.31 0.55
CA GLY A 154 16.27 14.80 1.60
C GLY A 154 16.29 13.90 2.83
N LYS A 155 17.35 14.02 3.65
CA LYS A 155 17.49 13.28 4.92
C LYS A 155 16.41 13.65 5.95
N ASP A 156 15.76 14.78 5.77
CA ASP A 156 14.63 15.28 6.57
C ASP A 156 13.26 14.81 6.03
N GLY A 157 13.26 13.92 5.04
CA GLY A 157 12.03 13.39 4.44
C GLY A 157 11.34 14.36 3.49
N LYS A 158 12.01 15.47 3.10
CA LYS A 158 11.44 16.48 2.19
C LYS A 158 11.95 16.34 0.77
N CYS A 159 11.12 16.76 -0.18
CA CYS A 159 11.51 16.93 -1.56
C CYS A 159 12.58 18.03 -1.68
N LYS A 160 13.76 17.71 -2.21
CA LYS A 160 14.85 18.70 -2.38
C LYS A 160 14.52 19.83 -3.35
N PHE A 161 13.47 19.66 -4.15
CA PHE A 161 13.15 20.59 -5.23
C PHE A 161 12.06 21.61 -4.87
N CYS A 162 11.13 21.26 -3.97
CA CYS A 162 10.03 22.16 -3.57
C CYS A 162 9.77 22.18 -2.06
N GLY A 163 10.50 21.38 -1.26
CA GLY A 163 10.34 21.35 0.19
C GLY A 163 9.13 20.57 0.71
N GLU A 164 8.32 19.99 -0.17
CA GLU A 164 7.17 19.16 0.22
C GLU A 164 7.60 18.02 1.16
N LYS A 165 6.83 17.77 2.23
CA LYS A 165 7.08 16.64 3.10
C LYS A 165 6.61 15.35 2.40
N VAL A 166 7.54 14.45 2.13
CA VAL A 166 7.29 13.23 1.35
C VAL A 166 7.20 12.01 2.24
N ALA A 167 8.08 11.93 3.24
CA ALA A 167 8.11 10.85 4.22
C ALA A 167 8.06 11.41 5.64
N ARG A 168 7.44 10.66 6.54
CA ARG A 168 7.54 10.89 7.98
C ARG A 168 8.77 10.09 8.47
N LEU A 169 9.82 10.81 8.82
CA LEU A 169 11.02 10.28 9.47
C LEU A 169 11.03 10.67 10.95
#